data_AF-A0A7Y0SIM7-F1
#
_entry.id   AF-A0A7Y0SIM7-F1
#
_cell.length_a   1.000
_cell.length_b   1.000
_cell.length_c   1.000
_cell.angle_alpha   90.00
_cell.angle_beta   90.00
_cell.angle_gamma   90.00
#
_symmetry.space_group_name_H-M   'P 1'
#
loop_
_entity.id
_entity.type
_entity.pdbx_description
1 polymer ?
#
loop_
_entity_poly.entity_id
_entity_poly.type
_entity_poly.pdbx_seq_one_letter_code
_entity_poly.pdbx_strand_id
1 'polypeptide(L)' 'SGSGQFWLGVPHNAAWELTPAEPSSWLELTPRKGLGPAQIQARTRGDRLPEAALLETAYRLSGDVEATLRFRQPQVRLTG' A
#
# COMPACT_ATOMS: atom_id res chain seq x y z
N SER A 1 1.45 -15.81 -0.33
CA SER A 1 1.12 -14.42 0.08
C SER A 1 2.41 -13.63 0.22
N GLY A 2 2.48 -12.42 -0.36
CA GLY A 2 3.61 -11.51 -0.20
C GLY A 2 3.36 -10.46 0.89
N SER A 3 4.45 -10.00 1.52
CA SER A 3 4.43 -8.85 2.43
C SER A 3 5.72 -8.05 2.31
N GLY A 4 5.62 -6.74 2.54
CA GLY A 4 6.76 -5.83 2.59
C GLY A 4 6.52 -4.72 3.61
N GLN A 5 7.52 -3.88 3.82
CA GLN A 5 7.43 -2.73 4.70
C GLN A 5 8.16 -1.53 4.10
N PHE A 6 7.66 -0.33 4.37
CA PHE A 6 8.32 0.92 4.03
C PHE A 6 8.16 1.95 5.15
N TRP A 7 9.04 2.94 5.18
CA TRP A 7 8.98 4.04 6.14
C TRP A 7 8.32 5.27 5.51
N LEU A 8 7.35 5.84 6.21
CA LEU A 8 6.80 7.15 5.94
C LEU A 8 7.52 8.19 6.82
N GLY A 9 8.50 8.88 6.24
CA GLY A 9 9.24 9.96 6.92
C GLY A 9 8.54 11.30 6.76
N VAL A 10 7.73 11.68 7.75
CA VAL A 10 6.98 12.95 7.79
C VAL A 10 7.30 13.70 9.10
N PRO A 11 7.08 15.03 9.19
CA PRO A 11 7.27 15.77 10.44
C PRO A 11 6.49 15.15 11.61
N HIS A 12 7.04 15.21 12.83
CA HIS A 12 6.45 14.59 14.03
C HIS A 12 5.03 15.07 14.38
N ASN A 13 4.65 16.25 13.91
CA ASN A 13 3.33 16.85 14.11
C ASN A 13 2.39 16.72 12.90
N ALA A 14 2.82 16.06 11.82
CA ALA A 14 2.02 15.90 10.62
C ALA A 14 1.02 14.74 10.78
N ALA A 15 -0.27 15.04 10.69
CA ALA A 15 -1.34 14.05 10.58
C ALA A 15 -1.46 13.55 9.14
N TRP A 16 -1.71 12.26 8.98
CA TRP A 16 -1.79 11.64 7.65
C TRP A 16 -2.77 10.47 7.59
N GLU A 17 -3.31 10.23 6.39
CA GLU A 17 -4.15 9.07 6.03
C GLU A 17 -3.81 8.56 4.62
N LEU A 18 -3.77 7.23 4.49
CA LEU A 18 -3.58 6.47 3.26
C LEU A 18 -4.92 5.92 2.79
N THR A 19 -5.41 6.43 1.65
CA THR A 19 -6.65 5.97 1.02
C THR A 19 -6.35 5.36 -0.35
N PRO A 20 -6.96 4.23 -0.71
CA PRO A 20 -6.79 3.68 -2.05
C PRO A 20 -7.37 4.68 -3.07
N ALA A 21 -6.59 5.02 -4.10
CA ALA A 21 -6.99 5.98 -5.13
C ALA A 21 -8.11 5.43 -6.03
N GLU A 22 -8.18 4.10 -6.13
CA GLU A 22 -9.18 3.29 -6.82
C GLU A 22 -9.48 2.04 -5.98
N PRO A 23 -10.67 1.42 -6.08
CA PRO A 23 -10.98 0.20 -5.35
C PRO A 23 -9.93 -0.90 -5.57
N SER A 24 -9.22 -1.28 -4.51
CA SER A 24 -8.22 -2.35 -4.52
C SER A 24 -8.50 -3.32 -3.40
N SER A 25 -8.71 -4.59 -3.76
CA SER A 25 -9.01 -5.67 -2.83
C SER A 25 -7.79 -6.53 -2.49
N TRP A 26 -6.70 -6.38 -3.25
CA TRP A 26 -5.54 -7.27 -3.21
C TRP A 26 -4.42 -6.80 -2.29
N LEU A 27 -4.42 -5.52 -1.88
CA LEU A 27 -3.38 -4.94 -1.02
C LEU A 27 -3.99 -4.30 0.23
N GLU A 28 -3.38 -4.59 1.37
CA GLU A 28 -3.70 -4.00 2.67
C GLU A 28 -2.48 -3.27 3.24
N LEU A 29 -2.70 -2.06 3.74
CA LEU A 29 -1.68 -1.22 4.38
C LEU A 29 -2.02 -1.01 5.86
N THR A 30 -1.04 -1.23 6.74
CA THR A 30 -1.20 -1.05 8.19
C THR A 30 0.03 -0.37 8.80
N PRO A 31 -0.12 0.74 9.55
CA PRO A 31 -1.35 1.52 9.75
C PRO A 31 -1.75 2.31 8.48
N ARG A 32 -3.03 2.67 8.36
CA ARG A 32 -3.54 3.51 7.27
C ARG A 32 -3.69 4.99 7.64
N LYS A 33 -3.48 5.35 8.90
CA LYS A 33 -3.51 6.74 9.38
C LYS A 33 -2.63 6.88 10.61
N GLY A 34 -2.13 8.07 10.87
CA GLY A 34 -1.27 8.33 12.02
C GLY A 34 -0.87 9.79 12.17
N LEU A 35 0.03 10.01 13.14
CA LEU A 35 0.66 11.29 13.44
C LEU A 35 2.18 11.06 13.50
N GLY A 36 2.94 11.85 12.75
CA GLY A 36 4.39 11.71 12.70
C GLY A 36 4.90 10.52 11.86
N PRO A 37 6.23 10.26 11.91
CA PRO A 37 6.86 9.16 11.19
C PRO A 37 6.25 7.79 11.55
N ALA A 38 6.12 6.91 10.56
CA ALA A 38 5.58 5.56 10.78
C ALA A 38 6.16 4.52 9.83
N GLN A 39 6.29 3.29 10.33
CA GLN A 39 6.55 2.12 9.49
C GLN A 39 5.23 1.54 9.01
N ILE A 40 5.08 1.39 7.70
CA ILE A 40 3.86 0.87 7.06
C ILE A 40 4.14 -0.53 6.55
N GLN A 41 3.36 -1.50 7.02
CA GLN A 41 3.33 -2.85 6.48
C GLN A 41 2.38 -2.92 5.29
N ALA A 42 2.86 -3.46 4.18
CA ALA A 42 2.08 -3.76 2.99
C ALA A 42 1.90 -5.27 2.87
N ARG A 43 0.66 -5.76 2.86
CA ARG A 43 0.34 -7.20 2.78
C ARG A 43 -0.60 -7.48 1.62
N THR A 44 -0.23 -8.47 0.81
CA THR A 44 -1.08 -8.93 -0.29
C THR A 44 -2.14 -9.88 0.26
N ARG A 45 -3.39 -9.70 -0.12
CA ARG A 45 -4.51 -10.57 0.23
C ARG A 45 -4.64 -11.68 -0.80
N GLY A 46 -4.03 -12.83 -0.49
CA GLY A 46 -3.88 -13.97 -1.42
C GLY A 46 -5.21 -14.54 -1.94
N ASP A 47 -6.26 -14.46 -1.13
CA ASP A 47 -7.64 -14.85 -1.44
C ASP A 47 -8.34 -13.89 -2.42
N ARG A 48 -7.73 -12.72 -2.69
CA ARG A 48 -8.32 -11.64 -3.50
C ARG A 48 -7.38 -11.18 -4.61
N LEU A 49 -6.40 -12.00 -5.00
CA LEU A 49 -5.50 -11.67 -6.09
C LEU A 49 -6.25 -11.74 -7.43
N PRO A 50 -6.33 -10.64 -8.19
CA PRO A 50 -6.85 -10.66 -9.55
C PRO A 50 -6.01 -11.57 -10.44
N GLU A 51 -6.64 -12.19 -11.43
CA GLU A 51 -5.95 -13.00 -12.42
C GLU A 51 -5.26 -12.10 -13.46
N ALA A 52 -4.09 -11.57 -13.10
CA ALA A 52 -3.26 -10.74 -13.98
C ALA A 52 -1.77 -11.03 -13.77
N ALA A 53 -0.95 -10.85 -14.80
CA ALA A 53 0.51 -11.05 -14.72
C ALA A 53 1.20 -9.97 -13.84
N LEU A 54 0.58 -8.80 -13.72
CA LEU A 54 1.05 -7.69 -12.91
C LEU A 54 -0.15 -7.04 -12.22
N LEU A 55 -0.07 -6.90 -10.90
CA LEU A 55 -1.04 -6.14 -10.12
C LEU A 55 -0.49 -4.75 -9.84
N GLU A 56 -1.31 -3.74 -10.08
CA GLU A 56 -0.98 -2.35 -9.79
C GLU A 56 -2.11 -1.71 -8.97
N THR A 57 -1.75 -0.87 -8.01
CA THR A 57 -2.70 -0.03 -7.28
C THR A 57 -2.01 1.23 -6.78
N ALA A 58 -2.78 2.29 -6.62
CA ALA A 58 -2.29 3.55 -6.08
C ALA A 58 -3.01 3.88 -4.76
N TYR A 59 -2.28 4.47 -3.83
CA TYR A 59 -2.80 5.04 -2.59
C TYR A 59 -2.48 6.53 -2.56
N ARG A 60 -3.45 7.35 -2.15
CA ARG A 60 -3.26 8.76 -1.84
C ARG A 60 -2.88 8.88 -0.37
N LEU A 61 -1.76 9.55 -0.12
CA LEU A 61 -1.41 10.10 1.18
C LEU A 61 -2.05 11.49 1.25
N SER A 62 -2.81 11.77 2.31
CA SER A 62 -3.51 13.03 2.53
C SER A 62 -3.44 13.46 3.99
N GLY A 63 -3.75 14.72 4.30
CA GLY A 63 -3.63 15.32 5.63
C GLY A 63 -2.74 16.57 5.56
N ASP A 64 -1.75 16.65 6.44
CA ASP A 64 -0.74 17.73 6.40
C ASP A 64 0.32 17.53 5.30
N VAL A 65 0.32 16.36 4.66
CA VAL A 65 1.18 15.98 3.54
C VAL A 65 0.35 15.30 2.45
N GLU A 66 0.71 15.57 1.19
CA GLU A 66 0.03 15.00 0.03
C GLU A 66 1.02 14.27 -0.88
N ALA A 67 0.71 13.02 -1.24
CA ALA A 67 1.50 12.24 -2.18
C ALA A 67 0.66 11.11 -2.81
N THR A 68 1.18 10.52 -3.90
CA THR A 68 0.64 9.27 -4.46
C THR A 68 1.68 8.15 -4.37
N LEU A 69 1.33 7.07 -3.69
CA LEU A 69 2.13 5.86 -3.58
C LEU A 69 1.64 4.83 -4.59
N ARG A 70 2.54 4.29 -5.43
CA ARG A 70 2.21 3.24 -6.41
C ARG A 70 2.82 1.92 -5.99
N PHE A 71 2.00 0.88 -5.93
CA PHE A 71 2.42 -0.49 -5.62
C PHE A 71 2.28 -1.36 -6.86
N ARG A 72 3.33 -2.14 -7.14
CA ARG A 72 3.40 -3.05 -8.29
C ARG A 72 3.83 -4.42 -7.79
N GLN A 73 3.04 -5.44 -8.09
CA GLN A 73 3.35 -6.82 -7.72
C GLN A 73 3.30 -7.73 -8.96
N PRO A 74 4.45 -8.17 -9.47
CA PRO A 74 4.51 -9.21 -10.49
C PRO A 74 3.92 -10.51 -9.93
N GLN A 75 3.06 -11.17 -10.72
CA GLN A 75 2.58 -12.51 -10.42
C GLN A 75 3.38 -13.50 -11.26
N VAL A 76 4.26 -14.27 -10.62
CA VAL A 76 4.94 -15.37 -11.30
C VAL A 76 4.03 -16.59 -11.22
N ARG A 77 3.46 -17.02 -12.35
CA ARG A 77 2.90 -18.36 -12.46
C ARG A 77 4.06 -19.33 -12.60
N LEU A 78 4.28 -20.17 -11.59
CA LEU A 78 5.07 -21.38 -11.77
C LEU A 78 4.20 -22.34 -12.59
N THR A 79 4.31 -22.30 -13.92
CA THR A 79 3.76 -23.33 -14.79
C THR A 79 4.64 -24.58 -14.61
N GLY A 80 4.11 -25.57 -13.89
CA GLY A 80 4.63 -26.93 -13.89
C GLY A 80 4.04 -27.76 -15.02
#